data_AF-A0A0V1CB53-F1
#
_entry.id   AF-A0A0V1CB53-F1
#
_cell.length_a   1.000
_cell.length_b   1.000
_cell.length_c   1.000
_cell.angle_alpha   90.00
_cell.angle_beta   90.00
_cell.angle_gamma   90.00
#
_symmetry.space_group_name_H-M   'P 1'
#
loop_
_entity.id
_entity.type
_entity.pdbx_description
1 polymer ?
#
loop_
_entity_poly.entity_id
_entity_poly.type
_entity_poly.pdbx_seq_one_letter_code
_entity_poly.pdbx_strand_id
1 'polypeptide(L)'
;MSAPLKREIISSLPLQMTVYFNAYFAPCWVTAHLYTLFQKYSTLDGTQKSILIIAHIVMIVVEIVRLYLGFVGNLSENGSDSVPKLAGFWITTLMLQFPMMIYQSISSDLNALPLERAVDGLQTIFLIFELIIGFFAVKRIAKFQYSKFRQQMAIKNFEKNNKIE
;
A
#
# COMPACT_ATOMS: atom_id res chain seq x y z
N MET A 1 20.09 1.82 38.18
CA MET A 1 20.42 1.04 36.97
C MET A 1 19.11 0.84 36.19
N SER A 2 18.82 1.72 35.23
CA SER A 2 17.59 1.64 34.43
C SER A 2 17.68 0.44 33.51
N ALA A 3 16.77 -0.54 33.65
CA ALA A 3 16.66 -1.65 32.71
C ALA A 3 16.53 -1.08 31.29
N PRO A 4 17.25 -1.63 30.28
CA PRO A 4 17.11 -1.17 28.92
C PRO A 4 15.64 -1.33 28.52
N LEU A 5 14.99 -0.21 28.18
CA LEU A 5 13.64 -0.17 27.64
C LEU A 5 13.60 -1.12 26.43
N LYS A 6 13.00 -2.29 26.62
CA LYS A 6 12.82 -3.28 25.55
C LYS A 6 11.98 -2.60 24.47
N ARG A 7 12.60 -2.27 23.34
CA ARG A 7 11.89 -1.65 22.21
C ARG A 7 10.85 -2.64 21.71
N GLU A 8 9.58 -2.32 21.93
CA GLU A 8 8.48 -3.15 21.45
C GLU A 8 8.39 -3.01 19.92
N ILE A 9 8.63 -4.10 19.20
CA ILE A 9 8.53 -4.14 17.73
C ILE A 9 7.06 -4.42 17.37
N ILE A 10 6.43 -3.49 16.67
CA ILE A 10 4.98 -3.47 16.40
C ILE A 10 4.67 -3.73 14.92
N SER A 11 5.64 -3.47 14.05
CA SER A 11 5.66 -3.70 12.61
C SER A 11 5.26 -5.13 12.28
N SER A 12 4.60 -5.25 11.13
CA SER A 12 4.12 -6.53 10.61
C SER A 12 5.17 -7.08 9.65
N LEU A 13 5.90 -8.11 10.08
CA LEU A 13 6.83 -8.83 9.20
C LEU A 13 6.11 -9.38 7.95
N PRO A 14 4.93 -10.00 8.04
CA PRO A 14 4.21 -10.47 6.85
C PRO A 14 3.90 -9.34 5.86
N LEU A 15 3.51 -8.14 6.36
CA LEU A 15 3.25 -7.00 5.48
C LEU A 15 4.51 -6.55 4.77
N GLN A 16 5.64 -6.51 5.50
CA GLN A 16 6.93 -6.12 4.95
C GLN A 16 7.38 -7.06 3.84
N MET A 17 7.22 -8.37 4.05
CA MET A 17 7.59 -9.39 3.07
C MET A 17 6.73 -9.28 1.80
N THR A 18 5.41 -9.13 1.94
CA THR A 18 4.53 -9.02 0.77
C THR A 18 4.81 -7.76 -0.05
N VAL A 19 4.94 -6.60 0.60
CA VAL A 19 5.29 -5.33 -0.07
C VAL A 19 6.66 -5.43 -0.76
N TYR A 20 7.62 -6.10 -0.12
CA TYR A 20 8.94 -6.33 -0.72
C TYR A 20 8.87 -7.16 -2.00
N PHE A 21 8.19 -8.32 -1.96
CA PHE A 21 8.06 -9.17 -3.15
C PHE A 21 7.27 -8.47 -4.26
N ASN A 22 6.22 -7.72 -3.90
CA ASN A 22 5.46 -6.94 -4.86
C ASN A 22 6.31 -5.83 -5.52
N ALA A 23 7.18 -5.16 -4.75
CA ALA A 23 8.11 -4.18 -5.32
C ALA A 23 9.09 -4.78 -6.34
N TYR A 24 9.51 -6.03 -6.16
CA TYR A 24 10.32 -6.76 -7.15
C TYR A 24 9.50 -7.25 -8.35
N PHE A 25 8.22 -7.57 -8.14
CA PHE A 25 7.31 -7.97 -9.21
C PHE A 25 6.86 -6.77 -10.07
N ALA A 26 6.72 -5.57 -9.49
CA ALA A 26 6.20 -4.39 -10.17
C ALA A 26 6.92 -4.04 -11.49
N PRO A 27 8.26 -4.09 -11.62
CA PRO A 27 8.93 -3.89 -12.91
C PRO A 27 8.52 -4.91 -13.98
N CYS A 28 8.32 -6.18 -13.59
CA CYS A 28 7.84 -7.23 -14.50
C CYS A 28 6.40 -6.94 -14.94
N TRP A 29 5.54 -6.54 -14.00
CA TRP A 29 4.15 -6.15 -14.27
C TRP A 29 4.07 -4.96 -15.25
N VAL A 30 4.87 -3.91 -15.03
CA VAL A 30 4.96 -2.75 -15.93
C VAL A 30 5.46 -3.16 -17.31
N THR A 31 6.50 -3.98 -17.38
CA THR A 31 7.07 -4.43 -18.67
C THR A 31 6.07 -5.26 -19.47
N ALA A 32 5.33 -6.14 -18.81
CA ALA A 32 4.29 -6.94 -19.46
C ALA A 32 3.20 -6.06 -20.07
N HIS A 33 2.75 -5.04 -19.34
CA HIS A 33 1.76 -4.06 -19.80
C HIS A 33 2.27 -3.19 -20.96
N LEU A 34 3.53 -2.75 -20.93
CA LEU A 34 4.14 -2.03 -22.06
C LEU A 34 4.22 -2.92 -23.31
N TYR A 35 4.61 -4.18 -23.14
CA TYR A 35 4.68 -5.14 -24.23
C TYR A 35 3.30 -5.40 -24.84
N THR A 36 2.27 -5.64 -24.02
CA THR A 36 0.91 -5.91 -24.51
C THR A 36 0.27 -4.69 -25.15
N LEU A 37 0.52 -3.49 -24.61
CA LEU A 37 0.14 -2.23 -25.23
C LEU A 37 0.75 -2.10 -26.64
N PHE A 38 2.04 -2.41 -26.80
CA PHE A 38 2.70 -2.38 -28.10
C PHE A 38 2.05 -3.36 -29.10
N GLN A 39 1.73 -4.58 -28.65
CA GLN A 39 1.10 -5.61 -29.51
C GLN A 39 -0.28 -5.18 -30.04
N LYS A 40 -1.12 -4.58 -29.18
CA LYS A 40 -2.49 -4.18 -29.56
C LYS A 40 -2.62 -2.72 -30.02
N TYR A 41 -1.52 -1.96 -30.04
CA TYR A 41 -1.54 -0.52 -30.34
C TYR A 41 -2.19 -0.16 -31.67
N SER A 42 -1.96 -0.97 -32.72
CA SER A 42 -2.51 -0.75 -34.05
C SER A 42 -4.02 -1.03 -34.13
N THR A 43 -4.53 -1.91 -33.25
CA THR A 43 -5.92 -2.37 -33.26
C THR A 43 -6.88 -1.52 -32.44
N LEU A 44 -6.35 -0.71 -31.51
CA LEU A 44 -7.15 0.17 -30.66
C LEU A 44 -7.64 1.40 -31.44
N ASP A 45 -8.79 1.95 -31.08
CA ASP A 45 -9.25 3.26 -31.54
C ASP A 45 -8.45 4.40 -30.88
N GLY A 46 -8.40 5.59 -31.49
CA GLY A 46 -7.65 6.74 -30.99
C GLY A 46 -8.02 7.16 -29.56
N THR A 47 -9.31 7.09 -29.22
CA THR A 47 -9.79 7.41 -27.86
C THR A 47 -9.29 6.37 -26.85
N GLN A 48 -9.39 5.08 -27.21
CA GLN A 48 -8.97 3.96 -26.36
C GLN A 48 -7.46 3.98 -26.11
N LYS A 49 -6.65 4.27 -27.14
CA LYS A 49 -5.20 4.43 -26.99
C LYS A 49 -4.85 5.49 -25.95
N SER A 50 -5.50 6.65 -26.06
CA SER A 50 -5.24 7.79 -25.17
C SER A 50 -5.60 7.46 -23.72
N ILE A 51 -6.79 6.88 -23.50
CA ILE A 51 -7.24 6.45 -22.16
C ILE A 51 -6.29 5.40 -21.59
N LEU A 52 -5.92 4.40 -22.39
CA LEU A 52 -5.08 3.30 -21.94
C LEU A 52 -3.67 3.76 -21.56
N ILE A 53 -3.04 4.62 -22.36
CA ILE A 53 -1.72 5.19 -22.06
C ILE A 53 -1.76 5.98 -20.75
N ILE A 54 -2.76 6.86 -20.59
CA ILE A 54 -2.92 7.65 -19.37
C ILE A 54 -3.13 6.73 -18.17
N ALA A 55 -4.01 5.73 -18.29
CA ALA A 55 -4.28 4.76 -17.23
C ALA A 55 -3.00 4.02 -16.80
N HIS A 56 -2.17 3.59 -17.75
CA HIS A 56 -0.88 2.94 -17.45
C HIS A 56 0.09 3.85 -16.70
N ILE A 57 0.22 5.11 -17.12
CA ILE A 57 1.09 6.08 -16.43
C ILE A 57 0.60 6.28 -15.00
N VAL A 58 -0.70 6.49 -14.81
CA VAL A 58 -1.28 6.68 -13.48
C VAL A 58 -1.08 5.42 -12.63
N MET A 59 -1.30 4.23 -13.17
CA MET A 59 -1.09 2.96 -12.47
C MET A 59 0.35 2.79 -11.97
N ILE A 60 1.35 3.15 -12.78
CA ILE A 60 2.76 3.08 -12.38
C ILE A 60 3.03 4.03 -11.21
N VAL A 61 2.57 5.29 -11.31
CA VAL A 61 2.75 6.29 -10.26
C VAL A 61 2.07 5.86 -8.96
N VAL A 62 0.82 5.38 -9.06
CA VAL A 62 0.05 4.89 -7.92
C VAL A 62 0.75 3.70 -7.27
N GLU A 63 1.23 2.73 -8.04
CA GLU A 63 1.91 1.55 -7.50
C GLU A 63 3.19 1.93 -6.76
N ILE A 64 3.99 2.86 -7.30
CA ILE A 64 5.20 3.38 -6.62
C ILE A 64 4.83 4.03 -5.28
N VAL A 65 3.85 4.93 -5.28
CA VAL A 65 3.40 5.62 -4.06
C VAL A 65 2.86 4.63 -3.05
N ARG A 66 2.06 3.68 -3.50
CA ARG A 66 1.44 2.63 -2.68
C ARG A 66 2.53 1.78 -2.01
N LEU A 67 3.45 1.20 -2.77
CA LEU A 67 4.55 0.39 -2.22
C LEU A 67 5.42 1.19 -1.24
N TYR A 68 5.73 2.46 -1.55
CA TYR A 68 6.47 3.34 -0.64
C TYR A 68 5.73 3.55 0.69
N LEU A 69 4.43 3.87 0.64
CA LEU A 69 3.61 4.08 1.83
C LEU A 69 3.46 2.81 2.66
N GLY A 70 3.28 1.64 2.02
CA GLY A 70 3.23 0.35 2.69
C GLY A 70 4.55 0.03 3.41
N PHE A 71 5.68 0.22 2.73
CA PHE A 71 7.02 -0.03 3.28
C PHE A 71 7.34 0.90 4.45
N VAL A 72 7.30 2.22 4.21
CA VAL A 72 7.69 3.21 5.23
C VAL A 72 6.65 3.26 6.35
N GLY A 73 5.37 3.13 6.04
CA GLY A 73 4.31 3.09 7.04
C GLY A 73 4.52 1.96 8.05
N ASN A 74 4.78 0.75 7.56
CA ASN A 74 4.98 -0.42 8.42
C ASN A 74 6.24 -0.29 9.29
N LEU A 75 7.35 0.20 8.73
CA LEU A 75 8.61 0.38 9.47
C LEU A 75 8.60 1.58 10.43
N SER A 76 7.80 2.61 10.15
CA SER A 76 7.68 3.83 10.98
C SER A 76 6.81 3.61 12.23
N GLU A 77 6.70 2.37 12.72
CA GLU A 77 5.78 1.90 13.77
C GLU A 77 5.71 2.79 15.04
N ASN A 78 6.81 3.51 15.35
CA ASN A 78 6.96 4.34 16.54
C ASN A 78 6.77 5.85 16.29
N GLY A 79 6.67 6.27 15.02
CA GLY A 79 6.42 7.66 14.62
C GLY A 79 4.92 7.99 14.57
N SER A 80 4.58 9.27 14.77
CA SER A 80 3.19 9.76 14.66
C SER A 80 2.56 9.48 13.30
N ASP A 81 3.40 9.35 12.26
CA ASP A 81 2.93 9.34 10.88
C ASP A 81 2.69 7.92 10.33
N SER A 82 2.87 6.86 11.13
CA SER A 82 2.65 5.48 10.63
C SER A 82 1.20 5.23 10.26
N VAL A 83 0.25 5.57 11.13
CA VAL A 83 -1.19 5.41 10.86
C VAL A 83 -1.61 6.13 9.56
N PRO A 84 -1.31 7.43 9.35
CA PRO A 84 -1.68 8.09 8.10
C PRO A 84 -0.95 7.53 6.87
N LYS A 85 0.30 7.06 6.98
CA LYS A 85 1.00 6.40 5.87
C LYS A 85 0.34 5.06 5.48
N LEU A 86 0.02 4.20 6.44
CA LEU A 86 -0.73 2.96 6.13
C LEU A 86 -2.16 3.24 5.66
N ALA A 87 -2.80 4.31 6.13
CA ALA A 87 -4.09 4.74 5.60
C ALA A 87 -3.96 5.17 4.13
N GLY A 88 -2.91 5.91 3.79
CA GLY A 88 -2.58 6.25 2.40
C GLY A 88 -2.38 5.00 1.54
N PHE A 89 -1.61 4.02 2.02
CA PHE A 89 -1.44 2.72 1.37
C PHE A 89 -2.79 2.03 1.07
N TRP A 90 -3.69 2.03 2.05
CA TRP A 90 -5.04 1.50 1.92
C TRP A 90 -5.88 2.24 0.87
N ILE A 91 -5.90 3.57 0.95
CA ILE A 91 -6.66 4.41 0.02
C ILE A 91 -6.14 4.20 -1.41
N THR A 92 -4.83 4.21 -1.62
CA THR A 92 -4.25 3.95 -2.94
C THR A 92 -4.58 2.55 -3.45
N THR A 93 -4.64 1.55 -2.57
CA THR A 93 -5.00 0.17 -2.96
C THR A 93 -6.48 0.07 -3.34
N LEU A 94 -7.39 0.53 -2.48
CA LEU A 94 -8.85 0.37 -2.64
C LEU A 94 -9.47 1.33 -3.66
N MET A 95 -9.03 2.58 -3.66
CA MET A 95 -9.69 3.65 -4.41
C MET A 95 -9.03 3.91 -5.76
N LEU A 96 -7.75 3.57 -5.93
CA LEU A 96 -7.02 3.81 -7.18
C LEU A 96 -6.66 2.50 -7.88
N GLN A 97 -5.99 1.57 -7.19
CA GLN A 97 -5.47 0.35 -7.82
C GLN A 97 -6.60 -0.62 -8.24
N PHE A 98 -7.48 -1.03 -7.32
CA PHE A 98 -8.56 -1.98 -7.64
C PHE A 98 -9.52 -1.49 -8.75
N PRO A 99 -10.01 -0.22 -8.75
CA PRO A 99 -10.86 0.25 -9.83
C PRO A 99 -10.21 0.22 -11.21
N MET A 100 -8.91 0.55 -11.30
CA MET A 100 -8.16 0.49 -12.56
C MET A 100 -8.00 -0.95 -13.07
N MET A 101 -7.79 -1.91 -12.16
CA MET A 101 -7.68 -3.33 -12.52
C MET A 101 -9.04 -3.90 -12.97
N ILE A 102 -10.12 -3.50 -12.30
CA ILE A 102 -11.50 -3.87 -12.68
C ILE A 102 -11.84 -3.30 -14.05
N TYR A 103 -11.53 -2.03 -14.30
CA TYR A 103 -11.75 -1.39 -15.60
C TYR A 103 -11.08 -2.19 -16.73
N GLN A 104 -9.79 -2.49 -16.59
CA GLN A 104 -9.05 -3.25 -17.60
C GLN A 104 -9.56 -4.70 -17.78
N SER A 105 -10.09 -5.31 -16.71
CA SER A 105 -10.63 -6.67 -16.75
C SER A 105 -12.00 -6.76 -17.42
N ILE A 106 -12.86 -5.76 -17.22
CA ILE A 106 -14.26 -5.75 -17.70
C ILE A 106 -14.37 -5.14 -19.09
N SER A 107 -13.49 -4.20 -19.46
CA SER A 107 -13.53 -3.53 -20.75
C SER A 107 -13.21 -4.51 -21.88
N SER A 108 -14.26 -5.07 -22.50
CA SER A 108 -14.20 -5.89 -23.72
C SER A 108 -13.41 -5.23 -24.83
N ASP A 109 -13.53 -3.92 -24.91
CA ASP A 109 -12.95 -3.08 -25.96
C ASP A 109 -11.42 -3.01 -25.92
N LEU A 110 -10.81 -3.34 -24.77
CA LEU A 110 -9.36 -3.30 -24.60
C LEU A 110 -8.66 -4.59 -25.06
N ASN A 111 -9.43 -5.58 -25.53
CA ASN A 111 -8.91 -6.87 -26.03
C ASN A 111 -7.82 -7.45 -25.11
N ALA A 112 -8.14 -7.61 -23.82
CA ALA A 112 -7.17 -8.00 -22.80
C ALA A 112 -6.45 -9.31 -23.16
N LEU A 113 -5.13 -9.22 -23.35
CA LEU A 113 -4.28 -10.35 -23.75
C LEU A 113 -4.09 -11.31 -22.57
N PRO A 114 -3.82 -12.62 -22.83
CA PRO A 114 -3.58 -13.59 -21.77
C PRO A 114 -2.46 -13.19 -20.80
N LEU A 115 -1.41 -12.53 -21.31
CA LEU A 115 -0.31 -12.03 -20.49
C LEU A 115 -0.77 -10.95 -19.50
N GLU A 116 -1.59 -9.98 -19.94
CA GLU A 116 -2.16 -8.93 -19.09
C GLU A 116 -2.97 -9.56 -17.95
N ARG A 117 -3.85 -10.51 -18.28
CA ARG A 117 -4.66 -11.23 -17.30
C ARG A 117 -3.81 -11.99 -16.28
N ALA A 118 -2.71 -12.60 -16.70
CA ALA A 118 -1.82 -13.33 -15.81
C ALA A 118 -1.11 -12.39 -14.84
N VAL A 119 -0.53 -11.28 -15.33
CA VAL A 119 0.21 -10.35 -14.47
C VAL A 119 -0.72 -9.52 -13.59
N ASP A 120 -1.90 -9.14 -14.07
CA ASP A 120 -2.93 -8.47 -13.25
C ASP A 120 -3.54 -9.42 -12.23
N GLY A 121 -3.68 -10.70 -12.56
CA GLY A 121 -4.09 -11.74 -11.61
C GLY A 121 -3.10 -11.85 -10.45
N LEU A 122 -1.79 -11.92 -10.75
CA LEU A 122 -0.74 -11.92 -9.73
C LEU A 122 -0.72 -10.63 -8.91
N GLN A 123 -0.82 -9.47 -9.55
CA GLN A 123 -0.90 -8.18 -8.86
C GLN A 123 -2.11 -8.15 -7.92
N THR A 124 -3.28 -8.62 -8.37
CA THR A 124 -4.50 -8.69 -7.57
C THR A 124 -4.31 -9.54 -6.32
N ILE A 125 -3.63 -10.68 -6.47
CA ILE A 125 -3.29 -11.55 -5.33
C ILE A 125 -2.44 -10.79 -4.31
N PHE A 126 -1.38 -10.10 -4.75
CA PHE A 126 -0.57 -9.27 -3.86
C PHE A 126 -1.43 -8.23 -3.14
N LEU A 127 -2.27 -7.48 -3.86
CA LEU A 127 -3.13 -6.45 -3.27
C LEU A 127 -4.09 -7.01 -2.22
N ILE A 128 -4.69 -8.18 -2.45
CA ILE A 128 -5.59 -8.83 -1.48
C ILE A 128 -4.82 -9.22 -0.21
N PHE A 129 -3.67 -9.87 -0.36
CA PHE A 129 -2.84 -10.26 0.80
C PHE A 129 -2.40 -9.03 1.60
N GLU A 130 -1.92 -8.00 0.90
CA GLU A 130 -1.49 -6.76 1.51
C GLU A 130 -2.62 -5.99 2.19
N LEU A 131 -3.83 -6.01 1.62
CA LEU A 131 -5.00 -5.43 2.24
C LEU A 131 -5.34 -6.16 3.55
N ILE A 132 -5.44 -7.49 3.52
CA ILE A 132 -5.80 -8.29 4.70
C ILE A 132 -4.75 -8.09 5.81
N ILE A 133 -3.47 -8.28 5.49
CA ILE A 133 -2.38 -8.16 6.47
C ILE A 133 -2.23 -6.69 6.93
N GLY A 134 -2.37 -5.74 6.00
CA GLY A 134 -2.34 -4.31 6.27
C GLY A 134 -3.41 -3.87 7.25
N PHE A 135 -4.61 -4.46 7.18
CA PHE A 135 -5.70 -4.18 8.13
C PHE A 135 -5.25 -4.47 9.56
N PHE A 136 -4.72 -5.68 9.77
CA PHE A 136 -4.25 -6.12 11.07
C PHE A 136 -3.07 -5.28 11.56
N ALA A 137 -2.16 -4.90 10.66
CA ALA A 137 -1.04 -4.01 10.98
C ALA A 137 -1.52 -2.63 11.47
N VAL A 138 -2.46 -1.99 10.75
CA VAL A 138 -3.05 -0.70 11.15
C VAL A 138 -3.72 -0.82 12.51
N LYS A 139 -4.55 -1.86 12.71
CA LYS A 139 -5.26 -2.07 13.99
C LYS A 139 -4.29 -2.23 15.15
N ARG A 140 -3.18 -2.95 14.95
CA ARG A 140 -2.12 -3.14 15.96
C ARG A 140 -1.41 -1.83 16.27
N ILE A 141 -0.97 -1.11 15.24
CA ILE A 141 -0.26 0.18 15.38
C ILE A 141 -1.17 1.22 16.06
N ALA A 142 -2.42 1.35 15.65
CA ALA A 142 -3.37 2.29 16.23
C ALA A 142 -3.62 2.02 17.73
N LYS A 143 -3.80 0.74 18.11
CA LYS A 143 -3.95 0.35 19.52
C LYS A 143 -2.70 0.70 20.34
N PHE A 144 -1.51 0.46 19.78
CA PHE A 144 -0.26 0.80 20.44
C PHE A 144 -0.12 2.31 20.63
N GLN A 145 -0.35 3.11 19.59
CA GLN A 145 -0.28 4.58 19.66
C GLN A 145 -1.25 5.14 20.70
N TYR A 146 -2.49 4.62 20.73
CA TYR A 146 -3.48 5.02 21.71
C TYR A 146 -3.04 4.69 23.15
N SER A 147 -2.47 3.50 23.37
CA SER A 147 -1.95 3.11 24.69
C SER A 147 -0.81 4.05 25.14
N LYS A 148 0.13 4.33 24.25
CA LYS A 148 1.27 5.25 24.50
C LYS A 148 0.79 6.67 24.83
N PHE A 149 -0.18 7.18 24.08
CA PHE A 149 -0.77 8.50 24.34
C PHE A 149 -1.43 8.56 25.73
N ARG A 150 -2.20 7.54 26.11
CA ARG A 150 -2.81 7.48 27.44
C ARG A 150 -1.77 7.46 28.56
N GLN A 151 -0.68 6.70 28.40
CA GLN A 151 0.41 6.67 29.39
C GLN A 151 1.07 8.04 29.53
N GLN A 152 1.34 8.73 28.42
CA GLN A 152 1.91 10.08 28.44
C GLN A 152 0.98 11.10 29.13
N MET A 153 -0.33 11.02 28.88
CA MET A 153 -1.32 11.87 29.54
C MET A 153 -1.39 11.60 31.05
N ALA A 154 -1.34 10.34 31.48
CA ALA A 154 -1.33 9.98 32.90
C ALA A 154 -0.09 10.50 33.63
N ILE A 155 1.11 10.36 33.02
CA ILE A 155 2.37 10.87 33.58
C ILE A 155 2.31 12.40 33.70
N LYS A 156 1.87 13.10 32.64
CA LYS A 156 1.75 14.56 32.64
C LYS A 156 0.78 15.06 33.73
N ASN A 157 -0.31 14.34 33.96
CA ASN A 157 -1.25 14.66 35.03
C ASN A 157 -0.64 14.43 36.43
N PHE A 158 0.11 13.34 36.61
CA PHE A 158 0.82 13.07 37.87
C PHE A 158 1.88 14.13 38.19
N GLU A 159 2.70 14.52 37.21
CA GLU A 159 3.70 15.60 37.36
C GLU A 159 3.05 16.95 37.67
N LYS A 160 1.89 17.24 37.07
CA LYS A 160 1.14 18.46 37.35
C LYS A 160 0.63 18.48 38.79
N ASN A 161 0.11 17.36 39.29
CA ASN A 161 -0.42 17.29 40.65
C ASN A 161 0.69 17.39 41.71
N ASN A 162 1.87 16.80 41.48
CA ASN A 162 2.99 16.85 42.43
C ASN A 162 3.83 18.14 42.37
N LYS A 163 3.54 19.07 41.47
CA LYS A 163 4.17 20.41 41.43
C LYS A 163 3.36 21.48 42.19
N ILE A 164 2.17 21.11 42.67
CA ILE A 164 1.24 22.01 43.37
C ILE A 164 1.32 21.80 44.90
N GLU A 165 2.06 20.77 45.36
CA GLU A 165 2.51 20.57 46.75
C GLU A 165 3.94 21.12 46.92
#